data_AF-A0A414RC01-F1
#
_entry.id   AF-A0A414RC01-F1
#
_cell.length_a   1.000
_cell.length_b   1.000
_cell.length_c   1.000
_cell.angle_alpha   90.00
_cell.angle_beta   90.00
_cell.angle_gamma   90.00
#
_symmetry.space_group_name_H-M   'P 1'
#
loop_
_entity.id
_entity.type
_entity.pdbx_description
1 polymer ?
#
loop_
_entity_poly.entity_id
_entity_poly.type
_entity_poly.pdbx_seq_one_letter_code
_entity_poly.pdbx_strand_id
1 'polypeptide(L)'
;MEKKRYYVGMRRFIILSSFIIGFVSFFISYNKKEDASLLDKLEQMMCRTKMNVHCDPFYGYQIHYPAFFEQVPDSLIHETGCCQFYFGNMLKIAQTAFIVTNLDGFTVRQGMEHFAMEQHATERRCGNDYFILSGPLYINHRPVEGYRFYAKYVQRQKLWFVQSLSYPASCTRAVSRLIEQIDNWQVWEEKE
;
A
#
# COMPACT_ATOMS: atom_id res chain seq x y z
N MET A 1 20.69 25.94 -6.01
CA MET A 1 20.86 24.54 -6.46
C MET A 1 20.12 23.51 -5.59
N GLU A 2 19.16 23.90 -4.74
CA GLU A 2 18.46 22.97 -3.83
C GLU A 2 17.23 22.27 -4.42
N LYS A 3 16.46 22.92 -5.31
CA LYS A 3 15.22 22.35 -5.88
C LYS A 3 15.41 20.99 -6.58
N LYS A 4 16.60 20.72 -7.14
CA LYS A 4 16.91 19.46 -7.84
C LYS A 4 17.06 18.25 -6.90
N ARG A 5 17.43 18.44 -5.63
CA ARG A 5 17.54 17.33 -4.65
C ARG A 5 16.16 16.91 -4.10
N TYR A 6 15.28 17.88 -3.85
CA TYR A 6 13.90 17.62 -3.39
C TYR A 6 13.09 16.81 -4.40
N TYR A 7 13.19 17.18 -5.69
CA TYR A 7 12.51 16.47 -6.78
C TYR A 7 12.98 15.02 -6.96
N VAL A 8 14.24 14.73 -6.60
CA VAL A 8 14.83 13.38 -6.71
C VAL A 8 14.40 12.47 -5.56
N GLY A 9 14.13 13.02 -4.37
CA GLY A 9 13.58 12.27 -3.24
C GLY A 9 12.15 11.80 -3.51
N MET A 10 11.26 12.74 -3.84
CA MET A 10 9.82 12.47 -4.06
C MET A 10 9.57 11.55 -5.25
N ARG A 11 10.35 11.68 -6.34
CA ARG A 11 10.26 10.82 -7.52
C ARG A 11 10.69 9.36 -7.27
N ARG A 12 11.50 9.09 -6.25
CA ARG A 12 11.83 7.71 -5.82
C ARG A 12 10.67 7.05 -5.07
N PHE A 13 9.86 7.82 -4.34
CA PHE A 13 8.71 7.26 -3.59
C PHE A 13 7.51 6.91 -4.48
N ILE A 14 7.31 7.63 -5.59
CA ILE A 14 6.33 7.24 -6.62
C ILE A 14 6.70 5.88 -7.24
N ILE A 15 8.00 5.57 -7.31
CA ILE A 15 8.53 4.27 -7.76
C ILE A 15 8.34 3.18 -6.68
N LEU A 16 8.12 3.50 -5.41
CA LEU A 16 7.99 2.47 -4.35
C LEU A 16 6.60 1.83 -4.23
N SER A 17 5.56 2.47 -4.79
CA SER A 17 4.33 1.72 -5.13
C SER A 17 4.54 0.82 -6.35
N SER A 18 5.62 1.04 -7.11
CA SER A 18 5.98 0.30 -8.31
C SER A 18 6.86 -0.89 -7.92
N PHE A 19 6.21 -1.93 -7.41
CA PHE A 19 6.60 -3.34 -7.53
C PHE A 19 8.07 -3.60 -7.82
N ILE A 20 8.85 -3.86 -6.77
CA ILE A 20 10.24 -4.30 -6.89
C ILE A 20 10.25 -5.66 -7.63
N ILE A 21 10.55 -5.59 -8.93
CA ILE A 21 11.11 -6.63 -9.81
C ILE A 21 10.16 -7.78 -10.27
N GLY A 22 8.91 -7.88 -9.80
CA GLY A 22 8.03 -9.03 -10.15
C GLY A 22 6.90 -8.82 -11.17
N PHE A 23 6.64 -7.61 -11.66
CA PHE A 23 5.40 -7.34 -12.41
C PHE A 23 5.52 -7.28 -13.94
N VAL A 24 6.72 -7.06 -14.47
CA VAL A 24 6.89 -6.81 -15.92
C VAL A 24 6.62 -8.06 -16.78
N SER A 25 6.65 -9.26 -16.20
CA SER A 25 6.89 -10.47 -17.01
C SER A 25 5.77 -11.49 -17.10
N PHE A 26 4.49 -11.20 -16.80
CA PHE A 26 3.42 -12.17 -17.11
C PHE A 26 2.02 -11.55 -17.07
N PHE A 27 1.56 -10.98 -18.19
CA PHE A 27 0.14 -10.72 -18.43
C PHE A 27 -0.41 -11.89 -19.25
N ILE A 28 -0.85 -12.94 -18.56
CA ILE A 28 -1.56 -14.04 -19.22
C ILE A 28 -3.05 -13.74 -19.29
N SER A 29 -3.56 -13.92 -20.52
CA SER A 29 -4.97 -13.97 -20.90
C SER A 29 -5.82 -14.71 -19.86
N TYR A 30 -6.80 -14.01 -19.31
CA TYR A 30 -7.62 -14.41 -18.17
C TYR A 30 -8.90 -15.14 -18.66
N ASN A 31 -9.22 -16.31 -18.08
CA ASN A 31 -10.32 -17.19 -18.50
C ASN A 31 -11.51 -17.16 -17.52
N LYS A 32 -12.62 -16.52 -17.94
CA LYS A 32 -13.84 -16.20 -17.17
C LYS A 32 -14.46 -17.29 -16.26
N LYS A 33 -14.25 -18.58 -16.50
CA LYS A 33 -14.87 -19.67 -15.72
C LYS A 33 -14.01 -20.16 -14.54
N GLU A 34 -12.69 -20.07 -14.65
CA GLU A 34 -11.77 -20.40 -13.55
C GLU A 34 -11.76 -19.29 -12.48
N ASP A 35 -12.08 -18.06 -12.90
CA ASP A 35 -11.99 -16.84 -12.11
C ASP A 35 -12.92 -16.82 -10.88
N ALA A 36 -14.18 -17.24 -11.02
CA ALA A 36 -15.12 -17.23 -9.90
C ALA A 36 -14.68 -18.18 -8.78
N SER A 37 -14.23 -19.39 -9.14
CA SER A 37 -13.74 -20.38 -8.19
C SER A 37 -12.47 -19.93 -7.48
N LEU A 38 -11.57 -19.24 -8.19
CA LEU A 38 -10.33 -18.73 -7.61
C LEU A 38 -10.59 -17.55 -6.68
N LEU A 39 -11.50 -16.64 -7.03
CA LEU A 39 -11.90 -15.52 -6.17
C LEU A 39 -12.59 -15.99 -4.89
N ASP A 40 -13.50 -16.95 -4.99
CA ASP A 40 -14.19 -17.54 -3.82
C ASP A 40 -13.19 -18.23 -2.88
N LYS A 41 -12.23 -18.99 -3.44
CA LYS A 41 -11.15 -19.62 -2.65
C LYS A 41 -10.26 -18.57 -1.98
N LEU A 42 -9.89 -17.51 -2.70
CA LEU A 42 -9.09 -16.42 -2.14
C LEU A 42 -9.83 -15.73 -0.99
N GLU A 43 -11.12 -15.43 -1.14
CA GLU A 43 -11.94 -14.85 -0.08
C GLU A 43 -11.95 -15.76 1.15
N GLN A 44 -12.22 -17.06 0.98
CA GLN A 44 -12.20 -18.02 2.08
C GLN A 44 -10.83 -18.12 2.76
N MET A 45 -9.75 -18.11 1.99
CA MET A 45 -8.38 -18.10 2.53
C MET A 45 -8.10 -16.82 3.33
N MET A 46 -8.45 -15.65 2.79
CA MET A 46 -8.23 -14.37 3.45
C MET A 46 -9.02 -14.27 4.77
N CYS A 47 -10.27 -14.76 4.79
CA CYS A 47 -11.10 -14.76 5.99
C CYS A 47 -10.56 -15.68 7.09
N ARG A 48 -9.96 -16.83 6.74
CA ARG A 48 -9.57 -17.86 7.71
C ARG A 48 -8.11 -17.82 8.12
N THR A 49 -7.23 -17.25 7.30
CA THR A 49 -5.81 -17.30 7.57
C THR A 49 -5.44 -16.55 8.85
N LYS A 50 -4.37 -17.00 9.50
CA LYS A 50 -3.71 -16.23 10.56
C LYS A 50 -3.09 -14.97 9.95
N MET A 51 -3.09 -13.88 10.72
CA MET A 51 -2.30 -12.70 10.39
C MET A 51 -0.95 -12.80 11.09
N ASN A 52 0.12 -12.69 10.33
CA ASN A 52 1.45 -12.46 10.86
C ASN A 52 1.62 -10.98 11.19
N VAL A 53 2.59 -10.69 12.05
CA VAL A 53 2.94 -9.32 12.44
C VAL A 53 4.36 -9.04 11.97
N HIS A 54 4.55 -7.94 11.27
CA HIS A 54 5.87 -7.37 11.03
C HIS A 54 6.02 -6.11 11.87
N CYS A 55 7.14 -6.02 12.60
CA CYS A 55 7.52 -4.87 13.40
C CYS A 55 8.74 -4.23 12.76
N ASP A 56 8.63 -2.97 12.34
CA ASP A 56 9.79 -2.25 11.81
C ASP A 56 10.74 -1.87 12.98
N PRO A 57 12.01 -2.29 12.94
CA PRO A 57 12.92 -2.11 14.07
C PRO A 57 13.37 -0.67 14.28
N PHE A 58 13.23 0.21 13.27
CA PHE A 58 13.73 1.57 13.33
C PHE A 58 12.63 2.56 13.73
N TYR A 59 11.48 2.47 13.08
CA TYR A 59 10.33 3.34 13.28
C TYR A 59 9.29 2.76 14.25
N GLY A 60 9.40 1.48 14.61
CA GLY A 60 8.57 0.84 15.64
C GLY A 60 7.12 0.57 15.24
N TYR A 61 6.73 0.84 13.98
CA TYR A 61 5.38 0.56 13.52
C TYR A 61 5.17 -0.95 13.37
N GLN A 62 3.91 -1.38 13.52
CA GLN A 62 3.52 -2.77 13.32
C GLN A 62 2.49 -2.88 12.21
N ILE A 63 2.59 -3.93 11.41
CA ILE A 63 1.59 -4.23 10.39
C ILE A 63 1.20 -5.71 10.46
N HIS A 64 -0.08 -5.95 10.20
CA HIS A 64 -0.63 -7.28 10.10
C HIS A 64 -0.76 -7.66 8.63
N TYR A 65 -0.27 -8.83 8.26
CA TYR A 65 -0.38 -9.36 6.89
C TYR A 65 -0.77 -10.85 6.89
N PRO A 66 -1.44 -11.35 5.84
CA PRO A 66 -1.86 -12.75 5.77
C PRO A 66 -0.68 -13.72 5.83
N ALA A 67 -0.77 -14.79 6.60
CA ALA A 67 0.34 -15.75 6.76
C ALA A 67 0.77 -16.46 5.46
N PHE A 68 -0.09 -16.44 4.44
CA PHE A 68 0.22 -17.00 3.12
C PHE A 68 0.83 -15.99 2.14
N PHE A 69 1.01 -14.72 2.56
CA PHE A 69 1.75 -13.74 1.77
C PHE A 69 3.25 -13.96 1.94
N GLU A 70 3.99 -13.74 0.86
CA GLU A 70 5.45 -13.75 0.85
C GLU A 70 5.97 -12.34 1.14
N GLN A 71 6.98 -12.22 2.00
CA GLN A 71 7.68 -10.95 2.23
C GLN A 71 8.76 -10.77 1.16
N VAL A 72 8.81 -9.58 0.54
CA VAL A 72 9.94 -9.20 -0.31
C VAL A 72 11.19 -9.10 0.58
N PRO A 73 12.28 -9.79 0.26
CA PRO A 73 13.51 -9.74 1.05
C PRO A 73 14.04 -8.32 1.24
N ASP A 74 14.51 -7.98 2.44
CA ASP A 74 15.07 -6.67 2.78
C ASP A 74 16.25 -6.29 1.86
N SER A 75 16.99 -7.26 1.32
CA SER A 75 18.08 -7.01 0.36
C SER A 75 17.61 -6.37 -0.95
N LEU A 76 16.33 -6.50 -1.28
CA LEU A 76 15.69 -5.90 -2.45
C LEU A 76 15.00 -4.57 -2.13
N ILE A 77 14.87 -4.21 -0.84
CA ILE A 77 14.25 -2.96 -0.38
C ILE A 77 15.35 -2.03 0.11
N HIS A 78 15.57 -0.91 -0.58
CA HIS A 78 16.69 -0.01 -0.27
C HIS A 78 16.31 1.13 0.69
N GLU A 79 15.03 1.21 1.06
CA GLU A 79 14.46 2.27 1.87
C GLU A 79 14.21 1.78 3.30
N THR A 80 14.90 2.41 4.26
CA THR A 80 14.67 2.18 5.68
C THR A 80 13.22 2.46 6.06
N GLY A 81 12.59 1.54 6.79
CA GLY A 81 11.18 1.67 7.16
C GLY A 81 10.22 1.16 6.10
N CYS A 82 10.70 0.55 5.01
CA CYS A 82 9.87 -0.03 3.97
C CYS A 82 9.80 -1.56 4.09
N CYS A 83 8.61 -2.13 3.94
CA CYS A 83 8.39 -3.56 3.82
C CYS A 83 7.23 -3.84 2.85
N GLN A 84 7.27 -5.00 2.19
CA GLN A 84 6.24 -5.40 1.24
C GLN A 84 5.92 -6.89 1.39
N PHE A 85 4.63 -7.20 1.41
CA PHE A 85 4.07 -8.53 1.48
C PHE A 85 3.15 -8.72 0.28
N TYR A 86 3.24 -9.86 -0.40
CA TYR A 86 2.44 -10.08 -1.60
C TYR A 86 1.91 -11.50 -1.72
N PHE A 87 0.82 -11.62 -2.45
CA PHE A 87 0.31 -12.87 -2.98
C PHE A 87 0.57 -12.88 -4.49
N GLY A 88 1.47 -13.77 -4.93
CA GLY A 88 2.10 -13.74 -6.26
C GLY A 88 1.51 -14.69 -7.30
N ASN A 89 0.35 -15.31 -7.03
CA ASN A 89 -0.36 -16.13 -8.03
C ASN A 89 -0.92 -15.26 -9.18
N MET A 90 -1.78 -15.82 -10.05
CA MET A 90 -2.41 -15.08 -11.16
C MET A 90 -3.06 -13.75 -10.74
N LEU A 91 -3.53 -13.66 -9.49
CA LEU A 91 -3.99 -12.43 -8.85
C LEU A 91 -2.88 -11.84 -8.01
N LYS A 92 -2.29 -10.75 -8.47
CA LYS A 92 -1.21 -10.09 -7.74
C LYS A 92 -1.81 -9.11 -6.73
N ILE A 93 -1.65 -9.40 -5.44
CA ILE A 93 -2.11 -8.53 -4.35
C ILE A 93 -0.88 -8.17 -3.53
N ALA A 94 -0.68 -6.90 -3.23
CA ALA A 94 0.48 -6.42 -2.48
C ALA A 94 0.06 -5.45 -1.38
N GLN A 95 0.57 -5.69 -0.17
CA GLN A 95 0.49 -4.80 0.96
C GLN A 95 1.89 -4.25 1.23
N THR A 96 2.04 -2.93 1.22
CA THR A 96 3.32 -2.25 1.40
C THR A 96 3.19 -1.25 2.53
N ALA A 97 4.17 -1.19 3.43
CA ALA A 97 4.31 -0.11 4.39
C ALA A 97 5.63 0.63 4.16
N PHE A 98 5.61 1.96 4.28
CA PHE A 98 6.77 2.81 4.05
C PHE A 98 6.62 4.17 4.72
N ILE A 99 7.73 4.90 4.82
CA ILE A 99 7.79 6.23 5.44
C ILE A 99 8.04 7.30 4.38
N VAL A 100 7.27 8.38 4.43
CA VAL A 100 7.49 9.59 3.61
C VAL A 100 7.81 10.76 4.52
N THR A 101 8.80 11.57 4.16
CA THR A 101 9.13 12.78 4.90
C THR A 101 8.18 13.92 4.55
N ASN A 102 7.68 14.62 5.56
CA ASN A 102 6.85 15.81 5.44
C ASN A 102 7.71 17.08 5.48
N LEU A 103 8.61 17.23 4.51
CA LEU A 103 9.57 18.35 4.49
C LEU A 103 8.89 19.70 4.27
N ASP A 104 7.80 19.72 3.51
CA ASP A 104 6.99 20.91 3.23
C ASP A 104 6.11 21.32 4.41
N GLY A 105 6.08 20.52 5.49
CA GLY A 105 5.30 20.81 6.69
C GLY A 105 3.80 20.80 6.45
N PHE A 106 3.32 19.97 5.52
CA PHE A 106 1.89 19.87 5.22
C PHE A 106 1.09 19.47 6.46
N THR A 107 -0.05 20.12 6.65
CA THR A 107 -1.14 19.61 7.50
C THR A 107 -1.72 18.33 6.90
N VAL A 108 -2.46 17.54 7.69
CA VAL A 108 -3.20 16.35 7.22
C VAL A 108 -4.02 16.63 5.96
N ARG A 109 -4.77 17.74 5.94
CA ARG A 109 -5.59 18.09 4.77
C ARG A 109 -4.75 18.45 3.55
N GLN A 110 -3.68 19.22 3.71
CA GLN A 110 -2.78 19.55 2.60
C GLN A 110 -2.06 18.32 2.05
N GLY A 111 -1.62 17.42 2.94
CA GLY A 111 -1.04 16.13 2.56
C GLY A 111 -2.03 15.31 1.75
N MET A 112 -3.28 15.18 2.23
CA MET A 112 -4.34 14.47 1.53
C MET A 112 -4.56 15.00 0.11
N GLU A 113 -4.70 16.33 -0.07
CA GLU A 113 -4.91 16.91 -1.40
C GLU A 113 -3.70 16.71 -2.32
N HIS A 114 -2.48 16.89 -1.79
CA HIS A 114 -1.24 16.67 -2.52
C HIS A 114 -1.13 15.23 -3.02
N PHE A 115 -1.21 14.25 -2.12
CA PHE A 115 -1.08 12.84 -2.48
C PHE A 115 -2.27 12.32 -3.30
N ALA A 116 -3.48 12.84 -3.08
CA ALA A 116 -4.63 12.48 -3.90
C ALA A 116 -4.46 12.90 -5.36
N MET A 117 -3.89 14.08 -5.60
CA MET A 117 -3.58 14.54 -6.95
C MET A 117 -2.47 13.69 -7.57
N GLU A 118 -1.39 13.42 -6.83
CA GLU A 118 -0.26 12.62 -7.34
C GLU A 118 -0.63 11.17 -7.68
N GLN A 119 -1.53 10.57 -6.91
CA GLN A 119 -1.94 9.17 -7.09
C GLN A 119 -3.21 9.00 -7.90
N HIS A 120 -3.78 10.10 -8.41
CA HIS A 120 -5.07 10.08 -9.11
C HIS A 120 -6.19 9.44 -8.26
N ALA A 121 -6.17 9.69 -6.95
CA ALA A 121 -7.16 9.17 -6.01
C ALA A 121 -8.55 9.71 -6.33
N THR A 122 -9.53 8.82 -6.39
CA THR A 122 -10.95 9.15 -6.63
C THR A 122 -11.74 9.25 -5.34
N GLU A 123 -11.25 8.62 -4.27
CA GLU A 123 -11.88 8.58 -2.95
C GLU A 123 -10.90 9.12 -1.90
N ARG A 124 -11.43 9.90 -0.95
CA ARG A 124 -10.66 10.58 0.09
C ARG A 124 -11.42 10.53 1.40
N ARG A 125 -10.72 10.26 2.51
CA ARG A 125 -11.25 10.38 3.88
C ARG A 125 -10.20 11.04 4.76
N CYS A 126 -10.58 12.11 5.45
CA CYS A 126 -9.68 12.85 6.34
C CYS A 126 -10.05 12.55 7.80
N GLY A 127 -9.07 12.13 8.60
CA GLY A 127 -9.13 12.06 10.05
C GLY A 127 -8.37 13.22 10.71
N ASN A 128 -8.13 13.11 12.02
CA ASN A 128 -7.45 14.14 12.81
C ASN A 128 -5.95 14.20 12.54
N ASP A 129 -5.31 13.04 12.55
CA ASP A 129 -3.87 12.84 12.34
C ASP A 129 -3.59 11.92 11.15
N TYR A 130 -4.63 11.48 10.42
CA TYR A 130 -4.48 10.60 9.28
C TYR A 130 -5.39 11.01 8.12
N PHE A 131 -5.10 10.47 6.93
CA PHE A 131 -6.04 10.45 5.83
C PHE A 131 -5.95 9.13 5.07
N ILE A 132 -6.98 8.82 4.29
CA ILE A 132 -7.06 7.64 3.44
C ILE A 132 -7.38 8.06 2.02
N LEU A 133 -6.70 7.42 1.08
CA LEU A 133 -6.88 7.57 -0.35
C LEU A 133 -7.20 6.23 -0.98
N SER A 134 -8.11 6.24 -1.96
CA SER A 134 -8.42 5.08 -2.78
C SER A 134 -8.69 5.50 -4.22
N GLY A 135 -8.39 4.62 -5.16
CA GLY A 135 -8.63 4.89 -6.58
C GLY A 135 -7.97 3.87 -7.50
N PRO A 136 -7.94 4.15 -8.82
CA PRO A 136 -7.21 3.34 -9.78
C PRO A 136 -5.72 3.33 -9.46
N LEU A 137 -5.06 2.19 -9.64
CA LEU A 137 -3.61 2.08 -9.43
C LEU A 137 -2.86 2.67 -10.63
N TYR A 138 -1.87 3.53 -10.36
CA TYR A 138 -0.96 4.07 -11.37
C TYR A 138 0.48 3.63 -11.08
N ILE A 139 1.18 3.17 -12.12
CA ILE A 139 2.62 2.88 -12.08
C ILE A 139 3.28 3.72 -13.16
N ASN A 140 4.31 4.49 -12.81
CA ASN A 140 5.01 5.38 -13.75
C ASN A 140 4.04 6.28 -14.56
N HIS A 141 3.04 6.84 -13.88
CA HIS A 141 1.96 7.67 -14.46
C HIS A 141 1.08 6.96 -15.49
N ARG A 142 1.10 5.63 -15.55
CA ARG A 142 0.19 4.83 -16.39
C ARG A 142 -0.79 4.06 -15.51
N PRO A 143 -2.09 4.08 -15.82
CA PRO A 143 -3.06 3.28 -15.09
C PRO A 143 -2.75 1.79 -15.32
N VAL A 144 -2.85 1.00 -14.25
CA VAL A 144 -2.82 -0.45 -14.31
C VAL A 144 -4.25 -0.93 -14.49
N GLU A 145 -4.56 -1.44 -15.69
CA GLU A 145 -5.92 -1.83 -16.05
C GLU A 145 -6.49 -2.85 -15.06
N GLY A 146 -7.69 -2.57 -14.54
CA GLY A 146 -8.39 -3.44 -13.60
C GLY A 146 -7.84 -3.46 -12.17
N TYR A 147 -6.87 -2.61 -11.82
CA TYR A 147 -6.29 -2.54 -10.47
C TYR A 147 -6.67 -1.27 -9.72
N ARG A 148 -6.70 -1.40 -8.40
CA ARG A 148 -6.96 -0.33 -7.43
C ARG A 148 -5.88 -0.28 -6.38
N PHE A 149 -5.77 0.87 -5.72
CA PHE A 149 -5.05 1.02 -4.48
C PHE A 149 -5.99 1.49 -3.36
N TYR A 150 -5.62 1.16 -2.13
CA TYR A 150 -6.21 1.67 -0.90
C TYR A 150 -5.09 1.95 0.10
N ALA A 151 -4.95 3.19 0.57
CA ALA A 151 -3.82 3.58 1.40
C ALA A 151 -4.21 4.50 2.55
N LYS A 152 -3.67 4.23 3.74
CA LYS A 152 -3.75 5.12 4.91
C LYS A 152 -2.41 5.78 5.16
N TYR A 153 -2.48 7.07 5.45
CA TYR A 153 -1.36 7.95 5.78
C TYR A 153 -1.57 8.47 7.18
N VAL A 154 -0.67 8.17 8.10
CA VAL A 154 -0.71 8.65 9.49
C VAL A 154 0.42 9.66 9.70
N GLN A 155 0.06 10.86 10.14
CA GLN A 155 1.00 11.95 10.40
C GLN A 155 1.63 11.80 11.78
N ARG A 156 2.96 11.89 11.83
CA ARG A 156 3.67 12.07 13.09
C ARG A 156 4.85 12.98 12.89
N GLN A 157 4.86 14.12 13.58
CA GLN A 157 5.90 15.13 13.44
C GLN A 157 6.13 15.48 11.96
N LYS A 158 7.34 15.22 11.44
CA LYS A 158 7.71 15.46 10.04
C LYS A 158 7.68 14.19 9.19
N LEU A 159 6.91 13.17 9.57
CA LEU A 159 6.80 11.90 8.87
C LEU A 159 5.34 11.55 8.56
N TRP A 160 5.15 10.87 7.43
CA TRP A 160 3.94 10.16 7.06
C TRP A 160 4.26 8.67 7.09
N PHE A 161 3.55 7.95 7.94
CA PHE A 161 3.56 6.50 7.97
C PHE A 161 2.49 6.02 7.00
N VAL A 162 2.87 5.24 6.01
CA VAL A 162 1.97 4.84 4.93
C VAL A 162 1.81 3.34 4.95
N GLN A 163 0.56 2.87 4.91
CA GLN A 163 0.23 1.48 4.61
C GLN A 163 -0.69 1.48 3.40
N SER A 164 -0.28 0.79 2.34
CA SER A 164 -0.94 0.76 1.03
C SER A 164 -1.22 -0.69 0.61
N LEU A 165 -2.37 -0.90 0.01
CA LEU A 165 -2.81 -2.16 -0.58
C LEU A 165 -3.09 -1.95 -2.07
N SER A 166 -2.41 -2.71 -2.93
CA SER A 166 -2.64 -2.78 -4.37
C SER A 166 -3.26 -4.11 -4.73
N TYR A 167 -4.37 -4.10 -5.48
CA TYR A 167 -5.15 -5.31 -5.76
C TYR A 167 -6.02 -5.17 -7.01
N PRO A 168 -6.39 -6.28 -7.68
CA PRO A 168 -7.39 -6.25 -8.75
C PRO A 168 -8.75 -5.79 -8.22
N ALA A 169 -9.45 -4.92 -8.94
CA ALA A 169 -10.76 -4.39 -8.54
C ALA A 169 -11.80 -5.49 -8.26
N SER A 170 -11.72 -6.61 -9.00
CA SER A 170 -12.54 -7.81 -8.79
C SER A 170 -12.34 -8.47 -7.42
N CYS A 171 -11.19 -8.24 -6.77
CA CYS A 171 -10.86 -8.82 -5.47
C CYS A 171 -11.31 -7.98 -4.28
N THR A 172 -12.02 -6.86 -4.47
CA THR A 172 -12.39 -5.92 -3.39
C THR A 172 -13.00 -6.62 -2.18
N ARG A 173 -13.92 -7.57 -2.42
CA ARG A 173 -14.55 -8.35 -1.37
C ARG A 173 -13.55 -9.28 -0.65
N ALA A 174 -12.71 -9.98 -1.41
CA ALA A 174 -11.70 -10.89 -0.87
C ALA A 174 -10.65 -10.17 -0.01
N VAL A 175 -10.30 -8.91 -0.34
CA VAL A 175 -9.31 -8.12 0.43
C VAL A 175 -9.94 -7.23 1.50
N SER A 176 -11.24 -7.29 1.72
CA SER A 176 -11.97 -6.45 2.70
C SER A 176 -11.35 -6.49 4.09
N ARG A 177 -10.91 -7.67 4.55
CA ARG A 177 -10.21 -7.83 5.82
C ARG A 177 -8.91 -7.01 5.88
N LEU A 178 -8.16 -6.89 4.78
CA LEU A 178 -6.95 -6.07 4.74
C LEU A 178 -7.27 -4.58 4.71
N ILE A 179 -8.34 -4.18 4.01
CA ILE A 179 -8.85 -2.81 4.04
C ILE A 179 -9.22 -2.42 5.48
N GLU A 180 -9.90 -3.30 6.21
CA GLU A 180 -10.24 -3.09 7.63
C GLU A 180 -9.00 -2.99 8.52
N GLN A 181 -7.97 -3.82 8.28
CA GLN A 181 -6.69 -3.71 8.99
C GLN A 181 -6.02 -2.35 8.75
N ILE A 182 -6.04 -1.85 7.51
CA ILE A 182 -5.51 -0.52 7.16
C ILE A 182 -6.31 0.58 7.85
N ASP A 183 -7.64 0.49 7.83
CA ASP A 183 -8.53 1.45 8.47
C ASP A 183 -8.24 1.60 9.96
N ASN A 184 -8.09 0.47 10.64
CA ASN A 184 -7.84 0.41 12.08
C ASN A 184 -6.36 0.55 12.46
N TRP A 185 -5.47 0.70 11.49
CA TRP A 185 -4.04 0.77 11.76
C TRP A 185 -3.68 1.97 12.62
N GLN A 186 -3.09 1.71 13.78
CA GLN A 186 -2.49 2.70 14.66
C GLN A 186 -0.98 2.45 14.69
N VAL A 187 -0.20 3.49 14.40
CA VAL A 187 1.27 3.38 14.36
C VAL A 187 1.85 3.30 15.77
N TRP A 188 1.14 3.83 16.75
CA TRP A 188 1.48 3.80 18.17
C TRP A 188 0.22 3.51 18.99
N GLU A 189 0.40 2.87 20.13
CA GLU A 189 -0.64 2.82 21.17
C GLU A 189 -0.68 4.19 21.86
N GLU A 190 -1.87 4.77 22.02
CA GLU A 190 -2.03 5.88 22.96
C GLU A 190 -1.75 5.31 24.35
N LYS A 191 -0.66 5.75 24.97
CA LYS A 191 -0.49 5.54 26.41
C LYS A 191 -1.52 6.41 27.10
N GLU A 192 -2.54 5.76 27.67
CA GLU A 192 -3.42 6.37 28.68
C GLU A 192 -2.63 6.95 29.85
#